data_AF-X0W1Z6-F1
#
_entry.id   AF-X0W1Z6-F1
#
_cell.length_a   1.000
_cell.length_b   1.000
_cell.length_c   1.000
_cell.angle_alpha   90.00
_cell.angle_beta   90.00
_cell.angle_gamma   90.00
#
_symmetry.space_group_name_H-M   'P 1'
#
loop_
_entity.id
_entity.type
_entity.pdbx_description
1 polymer ?
#
loop_
_entity_poly.entity_id
_entity_poly.type
_entity_poly.pdbx_seq_one_letter_code
_entity_poly.pdbx_strand_id
1 'polypeptide(L)'
;QNIDNKFSQSLQIKTSLTTKANVVIENPINLKPYRTFREVDQPESNFILRYIDSKHPQNRSGGIEAALFEGDGGAWKLEAIQNIKNWLTEKTEIPVIG
;
A
#
# COMPACT_ATOMS: atom_id res chain seq x y z
N GLN A 1 -1.18 21.53 19.75
CA GLN A 1 -2.45 20.98 19.25
C GLN A 1 -2.14 20.31 17.92
N ASN A 2 -2.19 18.98 17.86
CA ASN A 2 -1.97 18.23 16.62
C ASN A 2 -3.32 18.11 15.89
N ILE A 3 -3.41 18.73 14.72
CA ILE A 3 -4.59 18.67 13.86
C ILE A 3 -4.39 17.42 12.99
N ASP A 4 -4.95 16.30 13.43
CA ASP A 4 -5.00 15.05 12.67
C ASP A 4 -6.36 15.00 11.95
N ASN A 5 -6.40 15.53 10.73
CA ASN A 5 -7.55 15.35 9.86
C ASN A 5 -7.37 14.00 9.19
N LYS A 6 -8.31 13.07 9.44
CA LYS A 6 -8.40 11.63 9.06
C LYS A 6 -7.83 11.17 7.69
N PHE A 7 -7.39 12.08 6.83
CA PHE A 7 -6.84 11.88 5.50
C PHE A 7 -5.32 12.14 5.38
N SER A 8 -4.72 13.00 6.21
CA SER A 8 -3.32 13.44 6.03
C SER A 8 -2.52 13.28 7.31
N GLN A 9 -1.40 12.54 7.24
CA GLN A 9 -0.47 12.38 8.35
C GLN A 9 0.81 13.19 8.06
N SER A 10 1.15 14.13 8.94
CA SER A 10 2.42 14.85 8.89
C SER A 10 3.47 14.14 9.74
N LEU A 11 4.60 13.75 9.15
CA LEU A 11 5.70 13.09 9.86
C LEU A 11 6.96 13.94 9.85
N GLN A 12 7.58 14.06 11.02
CA GLN A 12 8.92 14.65 11.14
C GLN A 12 9.94 13.51 11.10
N ILE A 13 10.46 13.21 9.92
CA ILE A 13 11.49 12.17 9.78
C ILE A 13 12.84 12.84 10.06
N LYS A 14 13.58 12.32 11.05
CA LYS A 14 14.97 12.71 11.29
C LYS A 14 15.86 11.94 10.33
N THR A 15 16.22 12.54 9.21
CA THR A 15 17.32 12.08 8.36
C THR A 15 18.65 12.57 8.93
N SER A 16 19.71 11.76 8.77
CA SER A 16 20.97 11.80 9.51
C SER A 16 21.56 13.19 9.87
N LEU A 17 22.06 13.24 11.10
CA LEU A 17 22.85 14.25 11.82
C LEU A 17 22.49 15.74 11.81
N THR A 18 21.76 16.33 10.85
CA THR A 18 21.54 17.81 10.92
C THR A 18 20.22 18.34 10.33
N THR A 19 19.46 17.57 9.55
CA THR A 19 18.24 18.10 8.89
C THR A 19 16.98 17.34 9.30
N LYS A 20 16.09 18.02 10.03
CA LYS A 20 14.70 17.58 10.21
C LYS A 20 13.92 17.98 8.96
N ALA A 21 13.49 17.03 8.16
CA ALA A 21 12.57 17.29 7.06
C ALA A 21 11.14 16.92 7.51
N ASN A 22 10.21 17.85 7.37
CA ASN A 22 8.79 17.56 7.51
C ASN A 22 8.30 17.01 6.17
N VAL A 23 7.90 15.74 6.15
CA VAL A 23 7.33 15.11 4.96
C VAL A 23 5.84 14.90 5.22
N VAL A 24 5.01 15.43 4.33
CA VAL A 24 3.56 15.17 4.31
C VAL A 24 3.32 13.97 3.41
N ILE A 25 2.54 13.01 3.91
CA ILE A 25 2.18 11.82 3.14
C ILE A 25 0.74 11.96 2.69
N GLU A 26 0.55 11.95 1.37
CA GLU A 26 -0.77 11.98 0.75
C GLU A 26 -1.30 10.55 0.65
N ASN A 27 -2.24 10.21 1.54
CA ASN A 27 -3.00 8.97 1.47
C ASN A 27 -4.32 9.22 0.70
N PRO A 28 -4.84 8.21 -0.02
CA PRO A 28 -4.26 6.88 -0.26
C PRO A 28 -3.14 6.91 -1.31
N ILE A 29 -2.14 6.05 -1.15
CA ILE A 29 -1.09 5.84 -2.14
C ILE A 29 -1.52 4.73 -3.11
N ASN A 30 -1.38 4.96 -4.42
CA ASN A 30 -1.59 3.93 -5.41
C ASN A 30 -0.29 3.13 -5.58
N LEU A 31 -0.39 1.81 -5.39
CA LEU A 31 0.71 0.87 -5.59
C LEU A 31 0.26 -0.28 -6.50
N LYS A 32 1.23 -0.84 -7.24
CA LYS A 32 1.06 -2.03 -8.07
C LYS A 32 1.93 -3.17 -7.53
N PRO A 33 1.54 -3.82 -6.42
CA PRO A 33 2.35 -4.85 -5.79
C PRO A 33 2.44 -6.10 -6.67
N TYR A 34 3.62 -6.72 -6.72
CA TYR A 34 3.78 -8.05 -7.28
C TYR A 34 3.16 -9.07 -6.33
N ARG A 35 2.14 -9.79 -6.80
CA ARG A 35 1.44 -10.81 -6.00
C ARG A 35 1.74 -12.20 -6.56
N THR A 36 0.80 -12.84 -7.22
CA THR A 36 0.82 -14.31 -7.44
C THR A 36 1.30 -14.75 -8.82
N PHE A 37 0.92 -14.06 -9.89
CA PHE A 37 1.28 -14.42 -11.27
C PHE A 37 2.08 -13.30 -11.91
N ARG A 38 3.35 -13.53 -12.24
CA ARG A 38 4.21 -12.47 -12.81
C ARG A 38 3.94 -12.24 -14.30
N GLU A 39 3.28 -13.20 -14.93
CA GLU A 39 2.96 -13.26 -16.34
C GLU A 39 1.74 -12.40 -16.72
N VAL A 40 0.95 -12.00 -15.72
CA VAL A 40 -0.25 -11.17 -15.91
C VAL A 40 -0.02 -9.77 -15.38
N ASP A 41 -0.69 -8.80 -15.97
CA ASP A 41 -0.62 -7.43 -15.48
C ASP A 41 -1.18 -7.34 -14.05
N GLN A 42 -0.39 -6.78 -13.14
CA GLN A 42 -0.79 -6.68 -11.74
C GLN A 42 -1.78 -5.52 -11.58
N PRO A 43 -2.89 -5.72 -10.86
CA PRO A 43 -3.83 -4.64 -10.60
C PRO A 43 -3.19 -3.59 -9.71
N GLU A 44 -3.47 -2.33 -10.01
CA GLU A 44 -3.21 -1.22 -9.10
C GLU A 44 -4.20 -1.27 -7.93
N SER A 45 -3.74 -0.85 -6.76
CA SER A 45 -4.56 -0.85 -5.56
C SER A 45 -4.19 0.31 -4.66
N ASN A 46 -5.20 0.87 -4.01
CA ASN A 46 -5.03 1.94 -3.05
C ASN A 46 -4.58 1.36 -1.71
N PHE A 47 -3.55 1.96 -1.14
CA PHE A 47 -3.07 1.65 0.19
C PHE A 47 -3.06 2.89 1.08
N ILE A 48 -3.21 2.66 2.38
CA ILE A 48 -3.08 3.66 3.42
C ILE A 48 -1.80 3.36 4.17
N LEU A 49 -0.85 4.29 4.14
CA LEU A 49 0.39 4.18 4.89
C LEU A 49 0.27 4.97 6.20
N ARG A 50 0.55 4.32 7.33
CA ARG A 50 0.50 4.93 8.66
C ARG A 50 1.83 4.76 9.37
N TYR A 51 2.21 5.78 10.11
CA TYR A 51 3.44 5.77 10.89
C TYR A 51 3.16 6.03 12.37
N ILE A 52 4.02 5.46 13.20
CA ILE A 52 4.04 5.62 14.65
C ILE A 52 5.43 6.13 15.02
N ASP A 53 5.49 7.33 15.61
CA ASP A 53 6.75 7.92 16.07
C ASP A 53 7.40 7.02 17.15
N SER A 54 8.73 6.97 17.15
CA SER A 54 9.59 6.40 18.20
C SER A 54 9.19 6.74 19.63
N LYS A 55 8.60 7.92 19.86
CA LYS A 55 8.16 8.38 21.19
C LYS A 55 6.73 8.00 21.54
N HIS A 56 6.00 7.38 20.64
CA HIS A 56 4.60 7.06 20.87
C HIS A 56 4.46 5.94 21.93
N PRO A 57 3.52 6.03 22.89
CA PRO A 57 3.41 5.05 23.98
C PRO A 57 3.17 3.61 23.54
N GLN A 58 2.63 3.42 22.33
CA GLN A 58 2.36 2.11 21.72
C GLN A 58 3.50 1.60 20.83
N ASN A 59 4.56 2.39 20.63
CA ASN A 59 5.73 1.98 19.86
C ASN A 59 6.60 1.03 20.70
N ARG A 60 6.96 -0.11 20.13
CA ARG A 60 7.73 -1.16 20.84
C ARG A 60 9.15 -1.29 20.33
N SER A 61 9.44 -0.76 19.13
CA SER A 61 10.75 -0.92 18.47
C SER A 61 11.80 0.11 18.89
N GLY A 62 11.41 1.22 19.54
CA GLY A 62 12.31 2.34 19.87
C GLY A 62 12.74 3.18 18.65
N GLY A 63 12.27 2.82 17.45
CA GLY A 63 12.45 3.56 16.18
C GLY A 63 11.11 4.01 15.59
N ILE A 64 11.10 4.53 14.37
CA ILE A 64 9.84 4.82 13.67
C ILE A 64 9.24 3.50 13.20
N GLU A 65 7.98 3.23 13.55
CA GLU A 65 7.22 2.09 13.01
C GLU A 65 6.31 2.58 11.88
N ALA A 66 6.15 1.77 10.84
CA ALA A 66 5.25 2.04 9.73
C ALA A 66 4.42 0.80 9.39
N ALA A 67 3.16 1.01 9.03
CA ALA A 67 2.23 -0.04 8.64
C ALA A 67 1.48 0.38 7.37
N LEU A 68 1.39 -0.55 6.41
CA LEU A 68 0.68 -0.38 5.16
C LEU A 68 -0.63 -1.18 5.20
N PHE A 69 -1.74 -0.55 4.84
CA PHE A 69 -3.08 -1.14 4.86
C PHE A 69 -3.72 -1.09 3.48
N GLU A 70 -4.38 -2.16 3.05
CA GLU A 70 -5.20 -2.14 1.83
C GLU A 70 -6.41 -1.20 2.03
N GLY A 71 -6.62 -0.30 1.07
CA GLY A 71 -7.66 0.73 1.09
C GLY A 71 -8.68 0.61 -0.03
N ASP A 72 -8.54 -0.37 -0.92
CA ASP A 72 -9.43 -0.58 -2.08
C ASP A 72 -10.59 -1.57 -1.81
N GLY A 73 -10.70 -2.06 -0.56
CA GLY A 73 -11.73 -3.03 -0.18
C GLY A 73 -11.60 -4.40 -0.85
N GLY A 74 -10.44 -4.72 -1.44
CA GLY A 74 -10.21 -5.96 -2.15
C GLY A 74 -10.71 -5.97 -3.59
N ALA A 75 -11.05 -4.81 -4.18
CA ALA A 75 -11.42 -4.68 -5.59
C ALA A 75 -10.34 -5.24 -6.53
N TRP A 76 -9.05 -5.08 -6.17
CA TRP A 76 -7.93 -5.66 -6.90
C TRP A 76 -8.06 -7.17 -7.14
N LYS A 77 -8.77 -7.90 -6.27
CA LYS A 77 -8.94 -9.35 -6.39
C LYS A 77 -9.78 -9.73 -7.60
N LEU A 78 -10.85 -8.97 -7.87
CA LEU A 78 -11.72 -9.22 -9.02
C LEU A 78 -10.97 -8.92 -10.32
N GLU A 79 -10.21 -7.83 -10.35
CA GLU A 79 -9.36 -7.49 -11.48
C GLU A 79 -8.26 -8.53 -11.71
N ALA A 80 -7.60 -8.99 -10.64
CA ALA A 80 -6.61 -10.07 -10.74
C ALA A 80 -7.21 -11.36 -11.31
N ILE A 81 -8.40 -11.77 -10.85
CA ILE A 81 -9.10 -12.95 -11.37
C ILE A 81 -9.38 -12.76 -12.87
N GLN A 82 -9.84 -11.58 -13.29
CA GLN A 82 -10.11 -11.31 -14.70
C GLN A 82 -8.84 -11.32 -15.56
N ASN A 83 -7.75 -10.72 -15.08
CA ASN A 83 -6.46 -10.71 -15.79
C ASN A 83 -5.92 -12.13 -15.96
N ILE A 84 -6.02 -12.97 -14.93
CA ILE A 84 -5.63 -14.38 -14.98
C ILE A 84 -6.53 -15.15 -15.96
N LYS A 85 -7.85 -14.94 -15.91
CA LYS A 85 -8.80 -15.59 -16.82
C LYS A 85 -8.52 -15.26 -18.28
N ASN A 86 -8.26 -13.99 -18.59
CA ASN A 86 -7.93 -13.54 -19.94
C ASN A 86 -6.62 -14.18 -20.41
N TRP A 87 -5.57 -14.13 -19.59
CA TRP A 87 -4.29 -14.74 -19.91
C TRP A 87 -4.39 -16.24 -20.15
N LEU A 88 -5.14 -16.97 -19.31
CA LEU A 88 -5.36 -18.41 -19.49
C LEU A 88 -6.17 -18.71 -20.75
N THR A 89 -7.17 -17.90 -21.07
CA THR A 89 -8.00 -18.07 -22.28
C THR A 89 -7.18 -17.82 -23.56
N GLU A 90 -6.25 -16.88 -23.53
CA GLU A 90 -5.32 -16.64 -24.64
C GLU A 90 -4.27 -17.74 -24.81
N LYS A 91 -3.88 -18.39 -23.71
CA LYS A 91 -2.78 -19.37 -23.70
C LYS A 91 -3.25 -20.83 -23.74
N THR A 92 -4.55 -21.09 -23.61
CA THR A 92 -5.10 -22.45 -23.56
C THR A 92 -6.36 -22.56 -24.41
N GLU A 93 -6.60 -23.75 -24.97
CA GLU A 93 -7.82 -24.06 -25.73
C GLU A 93 -8.97 -24.57 -24.83
N ILE A 94 -8.77 -24.53 -23.50
CA ILE A 94 -9.71 -25.07 -22.53
C ILE A 94 -10.64 -23.93 -22.06
N PRO A 95 -11.96 -24.17 -21.98
CA PRO A 95 -12.88 -23.19 -21.42
C PRO A 95 -12.52 -22.85 -19.96
N VAL A 96 -12.20 -21.59 -19.69
CA VAL A 96 -11.91 -21.09 -18.35
C VAL A 96 -13.20 -20.64 -17.68
N ILE A 97 -13.61 -21.35 -16.61
CA ILE A 97 -14.76 -20.98 -15.79
C ILE A 97 -14.27 -19.98 -14.73
N GLY A 98 -14.93 -18.83 -14.62
CA GLY A 98 -14.62 -17.79 -13.64
C GLY A 98 -15.90 -17.16 -13.13
#